data_AF-A0A949FJW4-F1
#
_entry.id   AF-A0A949FJW4-F1
#
_cell.length_a   1.000
_cell.length_b   1.000
_cell.length_c   1.000
_cell.angle_alpha   90.00
_cell.angle_beta   90.00
_cell.angle_gamma   90.00
#
_symmetry.space_group_name_H-M   'P 1'
#
loop_
_entity.id
_entity.type
_entity.pdbx_description
1 polymer ?
#
loop_
_entity_poly.entity_id
_entity_poly.type
_entity_poly.pdbx_seq_one_letter_code
_entity_poly.pdbx_strand_id
1 'polypeptide(L)'
;MSGEVNVVALVRGEEQYIFLFDEANRTETLRTLGRYAADPELAFTWYDAAILSQRIRELMPAASMNSVEVPGNHPSAKHSIAGPVSKPRFRLPTQDS
;
A
#
# COMPACT_ATOMS: atom_id res chain seq x y z
N MET A 1 25.13 -19.19 9.31
CA MET A 1 24.29 -18.84 10.48
C MET A 1 22.87 -18.84 10.00
N SER A 2 22.04 -19.70 10.59
CA SER A 2 20.62 -19.87 10.26
C SER A 2 19.86 -18.57 10.53
N GLY A 3 19.60 -17.81 9.48
CA GLY A 3 18.85 -16.56 9.56
C GLY A 3 17.44 -16.84 10.04
N GLU A 4 17.03 -16.15 11.10
CA GLU A 4 15.66 -16.25 11.60
C GLU A 4 14.73 -15.56 10.60
N VAL A 5 13.95 -16.38 9.90
CA VAL A 5 12.96 -15.91 8.93
C VAL A 5 11.71 -15.51 9.69
N ASN A 6 11.32 -14.26 9.52
CA ASN A 6 10.08 -13.70 9.99
C ASN A 6 9.05 -13.68 8.85
N VAL A 7 7.78 -13.74 9.22
CA VAL A 7 6.67 -13.69 8.26
C VAL A 7 5.61 -12.72 8.73
N VAL A 8 5.09 -11.91 7.80
CA VAL A 8 3.89 -11.09 8.00
C VAL A 8 2.86 -11.45 6.94
N ALA A 9 1.61 -11.58 7.35
CA ALA A 9 0.51 -11.90 6.46
C ALA A 9 -0.63 -10.89 6.62
N LEU A 10 -1.19 -10.47 5.49
CA LEU A 10 -2.42 -9.71 5.41
C LEU A 10 -3.47 -10.58 4.72
N VAL A 11 -4.61 -10.81 5.38
CA VAL A 11 -5.73 -11.57 4.83
C VAL A 11 -6.92 -10.65 4.69
N ARG A 12 -7.43 -10.51 3.47
CA ARG A 12 -8.61 -9.69 3.16
C ARG A 12 -9.51 -10.47 2.21
N GLY A 13 -10.48 -11.19 2.78
CA GLY A 13 -11.40 -12.02 2.01
C GLY A 13 -10.65 -13.14 1.27
N GLU A 14 -10.71 -13.11 -0.07
CA GLU A 14 -10.05 -14.09 -0.96
C GLU A 14 -8.58 -13.74 -1.23
N GLU A 15 -8.12 -12.54 -0.87
CA GLU A 15 -6.76 -12.11 -1.10
C GLU A 15 -5.88 -12.30 0.14
N GLN A 16 -4.75 -12.96 -0.07
CA GLN A 16 -3.79 -13.30 0.98
C GLN A 16 -2.39 -12.86 0.54
N TYR A 17 -1.85 -11.88 1.25
CA TYR A 17 -0.52 -11.35 1.00
C TYR A 17 0.42 -11.82 2.09
N ILE A 18 1.37 -12.68 1.74
CA ILE A 18 2.34 -13.26 2.69
C ILE A 18 3.74 -12.77 2.29
N PHE A 19 4.41 -12.07 3.21
CA PHE A 19 5.77 -11.60 3.02
C PHE A 19 6.69 -12.26 4.02
N LEU A 20 7.71 -12.95 3.50
CA LEU A 20 8.79 -13.53 4.28
C LEU A 20 9.99 -12.60 4.22
N PHE A 21 10.62 -12.37 5.37
CA PHE A 21 11.77 -11.50 5.48
C PHE A 21 12.69 -11.96 6.60
N ASP A 22 13.94 -11.55 6.53
CA ASP A 22 14.99 -11.71 7.52
C ASP A 22 15.64 -10.35 7.80
N GLU A 23 16.67 -10.32 8.63
CA GLU A 23 17.33 -9.07 8.99
C GLU A 23 18.07 -8.43 7.81
N ALA A 24 18.62 -9.25 6.91
CA ALA A 24 19.40 -8.79 5.77
C ALA A 24 18.51 -8.18 4.67
N ASN A 25 17.30 -8.72 4.48
CA ASN A 25 16.39 -8.31 3.42
C ASN A 25 15.22 -7.41 3.90
N ARG A 26 15.19 -7.02 5.19
CA ARG A 26 14.16 -6.13 5.74
C ARG A 26 13.94 -4.86 4.91
N THR A 27 15.02 -4.19 4.51
CA THR A 27 14.96 -2.96 3.71
C THR A 27 14.33 -3.20 2.34
N GLU A 28 14.65 -4.34 1.72
CA GLU A 28 14.08 -4.75 0.44
C GLU A 28 12.60 -5.09 0.56
N THR A 29 12.22 -5.75 1.66
CA THR A 29 10.82 -6.06 1.99
C THR A 29 9.99 -4.78 2.14
N LEU A 30 10.47 -3.79 2.90
CA LEU A 30 9.79 -2.50 3.06
C LEU A 30 9.59 -1.77 1.72
N ARG A 31 10.60 -1.81 0.83
CA ARG A 31 10.48 -1.24 -0.53
C ARG A 31 9.45 -2.01 -1.36
N THR A 32 9.40 -3.33 -1.22
CA THR A 32 8.43 -4.18 -1.92
C THR A 32 7.00 -3.86 -1.49
N LEU A 33 6.75 -3.68 -0.19
CA LEU A 33 5.46 -3.23 0.33
C LEU A 33 5.02 -1.90 -0.30
N GLY A 34 5.92 -0.93 -0.41
CA GLY A 34 5.64 0.35 -1.07
C GLY A 34 5.31 0.20 -2.56
N ARG A 35 5.98 -0.72 -3.26
CA ARG A 35 5.69 -1.00 -4.67
C ARG A 35 4.33 -1.68 -4.86
N TYR A 36 3.97 -2.62 -3.98
CA TYR A 36 2.69 -3.31 -4.04
C TYR A 36 1.54 -2.34 -3.75
N ALA A 37 1.74 -1.38 -2.84
CA ALA A 37 0.76 -0.33 -2.57
C ALA A 37 0.57 0.67 -3.70
N ALA A 38 1.56 0.79 -4.59
CA ALA A 38 1.48 1.61 -5.78
C ALA A 38 0.83 0.88 -6.96
N ASP A 39 0.60 -0.42 -6.84
CA ASP A 39 0.02 -1.26 -7.88
C ASP A 39 -1.51 -1.34 -7.72
N PRO A 40 -2.30 -0.71 -8.62
CA PRO A 40 -3.76 -0.72 -8.52
C PRO A 40 -4.38 -2.07 -8.91
N GLU A 41 -3.62 -3.02 -9.45
CA GLU A 41 -4.13 -4.37 -9.76
C GLU A 41 -4.20 -5.27 -8.52
N LEU A 42 -3.55 -4.88 -7.43
CA LEU A 42 -3.58 -5.57 -6.14
C LEU A 42 -4.57 -4.88 -5.20
N ALA A 43 -5.35 -5.62 -4.41
CA ALA A 43 -6.06 -5.01 -3.27
C ALA A 43 -5.13 -4.79 -2.06
N PHE A 44 -3.96 -4.24 -2.35
CA PHE A 44 -2.95 -3.89 -1.38
C PHE A 44 -2.81 -2.36 -1.38
N THR A 45 -3.24 -1.71 -0.30
CA THR A 45 -3.21 -0.24 -0.23
C THR A 45 -1.99 0.27 0.51
N TRP A 46 -1.68 1.55 0.32
CA TRP A 46 -0.66 2.25 1.11
C TRP A 46 -0.88 2.14 2.63
N TYR A 47 -2.14 2.03 3.07
CA TYR A 47 -2.49 1.81 4.47
C TYR A 47 -2.06 0.42 4.95
N ASP A 48 -2.33 -0.62 4.16
CA ASP A 48 -1.92 -1.99 4.48
C ASP A 48 -0.38 -2.09 4.53
N ALA A 49 0.32 -1.42 3.59
CA ALA A 49 1.77 -1.30 3.58
C ALA A 49 2.32 -0.67 4.86
N ALA A 50 1.67 0.38 5.37
CA ALA A 50 2.08 1.05 6.60
C ALA A 50 1.90 0.13 7.82
N ILE A 51 0.78 -0.59 7.91
CA ILE A 51 0.53 -1.56 8.99
C ILE A 51 1.59 -2.68 8.96
N LEU A 52 1.82 -3.29 7.80
CA LEU A 52 2.83 -4.35 7.64
C LEU A 52 4.24 -3.83 7.94
N SER A 53 4.56 -2.60 7.51
CA SER A 53 5.86 -1.97 7.81
C SER A 53 6.08 -1.75 9.30
N GLN A 54 5.02 -1.42 10.05
CA GLN A 54 5.07 -1.32 11.50
C GLN A 54 5.29 -2.70 12.14
N ARG A 55 4.57 -3.73 11.70
CA ARG A 55 4.78 -5.10 12.20
C ARG A 55 6.19 -5.61 11.98
N ILE A 56 6.78 -5.36 10.81
CA ILE A 56 8.17 -5.70 10.51
C ILE A 56 9.14 -5.03 11.51
N ARG A 57 8.86 -3.78 11.91
CA ARG A 57 9.66 -3.06 12.92
C ARG A 57 9.51 -3.65 14.31
N GLU A 58 8.33 -4.14 14.68
CA GLU A 58 8.04 -4.76 15.97
C GLU A 58 8.67 -6.16 16.09
N LEU A 59 8.64 -6.95 15.01
CA LEU A 59 9.19 -8.30 14.97
C LEU A 59 10.72 -8.33 15.02
N MET A 60 11.37 -7.25 14.55
CA MET A 60 12.81 -7.09 14.61
C MET A 60 13.15 -5.80 15.37
N PRO A 61 13.15 -5.84 16.72
CA PRO A 61 13.64 -4.73 17.51
C PRO A 61 15.13 -4.59 17.22
N ALA A 62 15.47 -3.69 16.28
CA ALA A 62 16.82 -3.19 16.16
C ALA A 62 17.19 -2.66 17.54
N ALA A 63 18.16 -3.30 18.18
CA ALA A 63 18.50 -3.06 19.57
C ALA A 63 18.51 -1.56 19.88
N SER A 64 17.50 -1.12 20.62
CA SER A 64 17.32 0.20 21.20
C SER A 64 17.62 1.39 20.28
N MET A 65 16.60 1.96 19.62
CA MET A 65 16.62 3.42 19.35
C MET A 65 15.20 3.99 19.16
N ASN A 66 14.93 4.99 20.01
CA ASN A 66 13.74 5.82 20.10
C ASN A 66 13.31 6.43 18.75
N SER A 67 11.99 6.64 18.66
CA SER A 67 11.22 7.41 17.69
C SER A 67 11.99 8.30 16.71
N VAL A 68 11.80 8.04 15.42
CA VAL A 68 11.38 9.09 14.49
C VAL A 68 10.21 8.53 13.68
N GLU A 69 9.00 8.80 14.16
CA GLU A 69 7.83 8.85 13.29
C GLU A 69 8.14 9.89 12.20
N VAL A 70 8.13 9.47 10.95
CA VAL A 70 8.17 10.40 9.82
C VAL A 70 6.73 10.89 9.64
N PRO A 71 6.41 12.16 9.97
CA PRO A 71 5.07 12.65 9.75
C PRO A 71 4.88 12.86 8.25
N GLY A 72 3.81 12.25 7.71
CA GLY A 72 3.12 12.74 6.53
C GLY A 72 3.96 13.08 5.30
N ASN A 73 4.48 12.07 4.60
CA ASN A 73 4.64 12.17 3.15
C ASN A 73 4.05 10.93 2.46
N HIS A 74 2.79 10.66 2.75
CA HIS A 74 1.96 9.99 1.75
C HIS A 74 1.76 11.02 0.63
N PRO A 75 2.19 10.76 -0.62
CA PRO A 75 1.70 11.57 -1.71
C PRO A 75 0.17 11.44 -1.69
N SER A 76 -0.53 12.57 -1.64
CA SER A 76 -1.95 12.69 -1.97
C SER A 76 -2.15 12.25 -3.42
N ALA A 77 -2.01 10.95 -3.69
CA ALA A 77 -2.37 10.33 -4.94
C ALA A 77 -3.87 10.10 -4.85
N LYS A 78 -4.57 11.18 -5.18
CA LYS A 78 -5.88 11.19 -5.83
C LYS A 78 -6.18 9.80 -6.39
N HIS A 79 -6.96 8.99 -5.67
CA HIS A 79 -7.58 7.80 -6.26
C HIS A 79 -8.54 8.32 -7.32
N SER A 80 -8.00 8.56 -8.53
CA SER A 80 -8.78 8.61 -9.75
C SER A 80 -9.18 7.18 -10.01
N ILE A 81 -10.32 6.84 -9.42
CA ILE A 81 -11.10 5.66 -9.75
C ILE A 81 -11.31 5.72 -11.26
N ALA A 82 -10.66 4.83 -12.00
CA ALA A 82 -10.89 4.66 -13.43
C ALA A 82 -12.32 4.12 -13.62
N GLY A 83 -13.30 5.02 -13.68
CA GLY A 83 -14.63 4.74 -14.21
C GLY A 83 -14.68 5.18 -15.67
N PRO A 84 -15.16 4.35 -16.62
CA PRO A 84 -15.42 4.82 -17.97
C PRO A 84 -16.62 5.76 -17.95
N VAL A 85 -16.39 7.08 -17.91
CA VAL A 85 -17.49 8.06 -17.99
C VAL A 85 -18.04 8.10 -19.41
N SER A 86 -19.18 7.44 -19.58
CA SER A 86 -19.98 7.48 -20.81
C SER A 86 -20.67 8.85 -20.96
N LYS A 87 -20.33 9.53 -22.07
CA LYS A 87 -21.06 10.56 -22.87
C LYS A 87 -22.16 11.42 -22.19
N PRO A 88 -22.07 12.77 -22.24
CA PRO A 88 -23.24 13.65 -22.20
C PRO A 88 -23.66 14.06 -23.63
N ARG A 89 -24.79 13.58 -24.15
CA ARG A 89 -26.17 14.09 -24.02
C ARG A 89 -26.44 15.34 -24.90
N PHE A 90 -26.97 15.06 -26.09
CA PHE A 90 -27.57 15.98 -27.06
C PHE A 90 -28.50 16.99 -26.36
N ARG A 91 -28.32 18.30 -26.62
CA ARG A 91 -29.34 19.32 -26.33
C ARG A 91 -29.93 19.83 -27.65
N LEU A 92 -31.26 19.71 -27.79
CA LEU A 92 -32.03 20.45 -28.79
C LEU A 92 -32.01 21.95 -28.45
N PRO A 93 -31.89 22.85 -29.44
CA PRO A 93 -32.28 24.24 -29.25
C PRO A 93 -33.81 24.36 -29.33
N THR A 94 -34.44 24.80 -28.24
CA THR A 94 -35.82 25.30 -28.27
C THR A 94 -35.83 26.67 -28.93
N GLN A 95 -36.60 26.76 -30.01
CA GLN A 95 -36.99 27.96 -30.74
C GLN A 95 -37.86 28.85 -29.84
N ASP A 96 -37.57 30.15 -29.79
CA ASP A 96 -38.52 31.15 -29.31
C ASP A 96 -38.57 32.31 -30.32
N SER A 97 -39.81 32.69 -30.67
CA SER A 97 -40.19 33.54 -31.82
C SER A 97 -40.16 35.02 -31.50
#